data_AF-A0A2W5NXL3-F1
#
_entry.id   AF-A0A2W5NXL3-F1
#
_cell.length_a   1.000
_cell.length_b   1.000
_cell.length_c   1.000
_cell.angle_alpha   90.00
_cell.angle_beta   90.00
_cell.angle_gamma   90.00
#
_symmetry.space_group_name_H-M   'P 1'
#
loop_
_entity.id
_entity.type
_entity.pdbx_description
1 polymer ?
#
loop_
_entity_poly.entity_id
_entity_poly.type
_entity_poly.pdbx_seq_one_letter_code
_entity_poly.pdbx_strand_id
1 'polypeptide(L)'
;MTGWEKVGALTALYVVGMVWANWAMVRRVRGAVATRAAWTAGDFDAAFADGDPRVAPAVRAALAPWYGAGVVPRPEDTLARFLKMDRGEIDDLVADAAARAGLPPRGPALPDLPDVAAVVRHLHHRASGKP
;
A
#
# COMPACT_ATOMS: atom_id res chain seq x y z
N MET A 1 2.22 49.05 23.89
CA MET A 1 2.28 48.15 22.72
C MET A 1 1.64 48.85 21.53
N THR A 2 2.43 49.14 20.50
CA THR A 2 1.93 49.76 19.26
C THR A 2 1.12 48.76 18.43
N GLY A 3 0.23 49.22 17.54
CA GLY A 3 -0.62 48.34 16.72
C GLY A 3 0.16 47.32 15.88
N TRP A 4 1.35 47.71 15.42
CA TRP A 4 2.25 46.86 14.63
C TRP A 4 2.90 45.73 15.43
N GLU A 5 3.20 45.95 16.72
CA GLU A 5 3.71 44.90 17.61
C GLU A 5 2.69 43.78 17.82
N LYS A 6 1.40 44.12 17.90
CA LYS A 6 0.32 43.12 18.03
C LYS A 6 0.18 42.26 16.77
N VAL A 7 0.27 42.88 15.59
CA VAL A 7 0.21 42.18 14.30
C VAL A 7 1.43 41.27 14.12
N GLY A 8 2.62 41.74 14.50
CA GLY A 8 3.84 40.94 14.47
C GLY A 8 3.75 39.72 15.40
N ALA A 9 3.26 39.90 16.62
CA ALA A 9 3.08 38.82 17.59
C ALA A 9 2.08 37.75 17.11
N LEU A 10 0.94 38.17 16.53
CA LEU A 10 -0.05 37.26 15.95
C LEU A 10 0.51 36.46 14.76
N THR A 11 1.28 37.12 13.90
CA THR A 11 1.90 36.47 12.73
C THR A 11 2.95 35.45 13.17
N ALA A 12 3.79 35.79 14.14
CA ALA A 12 4.77 34.88 14.71
C ALA A 12 4.09 33.65 15.34
N LEU A 13 3.02 33.86 16.11
CA LEU A 13 2.25 32.77 16.71
C LEU A 13 1.65 31.83 15.66
N TYR A 14 1.14 32.39 14.56
CA TYR A 14 0.60 31.61 13.45
C TYR A 14 1.66 30.75 12.77
N VAL A 15 2.81 31.32 12.43
CA VAL A 15 3.92 30.60 11.80
C VAL A 15 4.43 29.48 12.71
N VAL A 16 4.63 29.76 14.00
CA VAL A 16 5.04 28.76 14.99
C VAL A 16 4.00 27.64 15.09
N GLY A 17 2.71 27.97 15.12
CA GLY A 17 1.63 26.99 15.12
C GLY A 17 1.63 26.10 13.87
N MET A 18 1.84 26.67 12.69
CA MET A 18 1.89 25.93 11.43
C MET A 18 3.11 25.00 11.37
N VAL A 19 4.29 25.48 11.78
CA VAL A 19 5.51 24.65 11.85
C VAL A 19 5.34 23.50 12.85
N TRP A 20 4.75 23.76 14.01
CA TRP A 20 4.49 22.72 15.01
C TRP A 20 3.48 21.68 14.53
N ALA A 21 2.38 22.12 13.91
CA ALA A 21 1.38 21.22 13.34
C ALA A 21 1.98 20.35 12.23
N ASN A 22 2.81 20.92 11.35
CA ASN A 22 3.51 20.19 10.32
C ASN A 22 4.49 19.16 10.92
N TRP A 23 5.25 19.56 11.94
CA TRP A 23 6.16 18.64 12.64
C TRP A 23 5.41 17.50 13.32
N ALA A 24 4.29 17.77 14.00
CA ALA A 24 3.46 16.76 14.63
C ALA A 24 2.84 15.79 13.61
N MET A 25 2.40 16.30 12.46
CA MET A 25 1.91 15.49 11.35
C MET A 25 3.02 14.59 10.79
N VAL A 26 4.21 15.13 10.52
CA VAL A 26 5.38 14.36 10.08
C VAL A 26 5.75 13.29 11.11
N ARG A 27 5.71 13.59 12.42
CA ARG A 27 5.98 12.59 13.46
C ARG A 27 4.93 11.49 13.50
N ARG A 28 3.66 11.81 13.32
CA ARG A 28 2.57 10.81 13.23
C ARG A 28 2.70 9.94 12.00
N VAL A 29 3.01 10.54 10.84
CA VAL A 29 3.28 9.82 9.60
C VAL A 29 4.49 8.91 9.78
N ARG A 30 5.60 9.41 10.33
CA ARG A 30 6.79 8.61 10.64
C ARG A 30 6.50 7.50 11.66
N GLY A 31 5.63 7.75 12.64
CA GLY A 31 5.18 6.74 13.59
C GLY A 31 4.35 5.64 12.92
N ALA A 32 3.35 6.01 12.12
CA ALA A 32 2.53 5.07 11.36
C ALA A 32 3.36 4.29 10.34
N VAL A 33 4.32 4.95 9.68
CA VAL A 33 5.32 4.33 8.81
C VAL A 33 6.21 3.39 9.63
N ALA A 34 6.69 3.76 10.81
CA ALA A 34 7.53 2.89 11.64
C ALA A 34 6.78 1.63 12.13
N THR A 35 5.51 1.77 12.52
CA THR A 35 4.65 0.63 12.90
C THR A 35 4.34 -0.28 11.70
N ARG A 36 4.29 0.26 10.48
CA ARG A 36 4.23 -0.55 9.25
C ARG A 36 5.59 -1.08 8.78
N ALA A 37 6.69 -0.36 9.00
CA ALA A 37 8.01 -0.70 8.49
C ALA A 37 8.66 -1.87 9.23
N ALA A 38 8.13 -2.26 10.39
CA ALA A 38 8.45 -3.55 10.99
C ALA A 38 8.03 -4.74 10.11
N TRP A 39 7.06 -4.54 9.20
CA TRP A 39 6.66 -5.51 8.19
C TRP A 39 7.52 -5.33 6.94
N THR A 40 8.39 -6.30 6.69
CA THR A 40 9.37 -6.28 5.61
C THR A 40 8.88 -7.03 4.38
N ALA A 41 9.60 -6.88 3.26
CA ALA A 41 9.34 -7.66 2.05
C ALA A 41 9.50 -9.17 2.31
N GLY A 42 10.46 -9.55 3.17
CA GLY A 42 10.65 -10.93 3.59
C GLY A 42 9.47 -11.46 4.41
N ASP A 43 8.89 -10.64 5.30
CA ASP A 43 7.71 -11.04 6.07
C ASP A 43 6.49 -11.25 5.17
N PHE A 44 6.32 -10.38 4.17
CA PHE A 44 5.27 -10.54 3.16
C PHE A 44 5.47 -11.82 2.34
N ASP A 45 6.68 -12.04 1.80
CA ASP A 45 6.96 -13.21 0.98
C ASP A 45 6.84 -14.52 1.81
N ALA A 46 7.25 -14.48 3.09
CA ALA A 46 7.10 -15.60 4.04
C ALA A 46 5.63 -15.91 4.41
N ALA A 47 4.76 -14.91 4.44
CA ALA A 47 3.33 -15.10 4.69
C ALA A 47 2.62 -15.97 3.63
N PHE A 48 3.26 -16.16 2.47
CA PHE A 48 2.75 -16.95 1.34
C PHE A 48 3.74 -18.04 0.88
N ALA A 49 4.62 -18.51 1.78
CA ALA A 49 5.67 -19.47 1.46
C ALA A 49 5.16 -20.82 0.92
N ASP A 50 3.89 -21.18 1.19
CA ASP A 50 3.27 -22.43 0.74
C ASP A 50 2.86 -22.43 -0.75
N GLY A 51 2.97 -21.28 -1.43
CA GLY A 51 2.59 -21.12 -2.84
C GLY A 51 3.77 -21.03 -3.81
N ASP A 52 3.47 -20.72 -5.08
CA ASP A 52 4.51 -20.43 -6.08
C ASP A 52 5.35 -19.21 -5.66
N PRO A 53 6.68 -19.34 -5.48
CA PRO A 53 7.53 -18.28 -4.93
C PRO A 53 7.62 -17.03 -5.82
N ARG A 54 7.15 -17.09 -7.07
CA ARG A 54 7.13 -15.94 -7.99
C ARG A 54 5.96 -14.99 -7.72
N VAL A 55 4.88 -15.48 -7.13
CA VAL A 55 3.61 -14.74 -7.07
C VAL A 55 3.64 -13.62 -6.02
N ALA A 56 4.04 -13.91 -4.77
CA ALA A 56 4.07 -12.90 -3.71
C ALA A 56 4.98 -11.70 -4.06
N PRO A 57 6.24 -11.89 -4.53
CA PRO A 57 7.07 -10.78 -4.99
C PRO A 57 6.47 -10.00 -6.15
N ALA A 58 5.79 -10.67 -7.08
CA ALA A 58 5.14 -10.03 -8.22
C ALA A 58 3.95 -9.15 -7.80
N VAL A 59 3.10 -9.63 -6.90
CA VAL A 59 1.98 -8.84 -6.34
C VAL A 59 2.50 -7.65 -5.56
N ARG A 60 3.54 -7.85 -4.73
CA ARG A 60 4.18 -6.76 -3.98
C ARG A 60 4.77 -5.70 -4.91
N ALA A 61 5.40 -6.10 -6.01
CA ALA A 61 5.94 -5.18 -7.00
C ALA A 61 4.85 -4.42 -7.75
N ALA A 62 3.74 -5.07 -8.10
CA ALA A 62 2.59 -4.45 -8.75
C ALA A 62 1.86 -3.44 -7.83
N LEU A 63 1.82 -3.72 -6.52
CA LEU A 63 1.25 -2.82 -5.52
C LEU A 63 2.16 -1.65 -5.15
N ALA A 64 3.47 -1.72 -5.42
CA ALA A 64 4.43 -0.70 -5.00
C ALA A 64 4.04 0.77 -5.31
N PRO A 65 3.43 1.11 -6.48
CA PRO A 65 3.00 2.48 -6.77
C PRO A 65 1.91 3.04 -5.82
N TRP A 66 1.15 2.16 -5.18
CA TRP A 66 0.05 2.49 -4.28
C TRP A 66 0.49 2.70 -2.84
N TYR A 67 1.75 2.39 -2.55
CA TYR A 67 2.34 2.51 -1.23
C TYR A 67 3.46 3.55 -1.23
N GLY A 68 3.65 4.21 -0.08
CA GLY A 68 4.81 5.09 0.11
C GLY A 68 6.13 4.32 0.01
N ALA A 69 7.21 5.00 -0.39
CA ALA A 69 8.52 4.38 -0.50
C ALA A 69 8.93 3.64 0.79
N GLY A 70 9.31 2.36 0.66
CA GLY A 70 9.70 1.50 1.78
C GLY A 70 8.52 0.92 2.58
N VAL A 71 7.28 1.19 2.21
CA VAL A 71 6.10 0.57 2.83
C VAL A 71 5.73 -0.69 2.07
N VAL A 72 5.65 -1.80 2.78
CA VAL A 72 5.28 -3.11 2.23
C VAL A 72 3.77 -3.35 2.45
N PRO A 73 3.03 -3.86 1.45
CA PRO A 73 1.63 -4.22 1.62
C PRO A 73 1.46 -5.27 2.71
N ARG A 74 0.36 -5.19 3.46
CA ARG A 74 -0.04 -6.27 4.37
C ARG A 74 -1.08 -7.17 3.72
N PRO A 75 -1.09 -8.49 4.03
CA PRO A 75 -2.09 -9.43 3.51
C PRO A 75 -3.54 -8.95 3.70
N GLU A 76 -3.85 -8.35 4.85
CA GLU A 76 -5.16 -7.86 5.24
C GLU A 76 -5.55 -6.48 4.67
N ASP A 77 -4.66 -5.84 3.91
CA ASP A 77 -4.96 -4.53 3.31
C ASP A 77 -6.09 -4.69 2.27
N THR A 78 -7.23 -4.09 2.56
CA THR A 78 -8.41 -4.16 1.69
C THR A 78 -8.24 -3.29 0.44
N LEU A 79 -8.48 -3.82 -0.76
CA LEU A 79 -8.27 -3.07 -2.02
C LEU A 79 -9.23 -1.87 -2.10
N ALA A 80 -10.52 -2.08 -1.85
CA ALA A 80 -11.54 -1.04 -1.96
C ALA A 80 -11.50 0.00 -0.81
N ARG A 81 -11.28 -0.44 0.45
CA ARG A 81 -11.37 0.48 1.60
C ARG A 81 -10.03 1.15 1.93
N PHE A 82 -8.92 0.44 1.81
CA PHE A 82 -7.60 0.95 2.16
C PHE A 82 -6.92 1.61 0.95
N LEU A 83 -6.83 0.90 -0.18
CA LEU A 83 -6.21 1.43 -1.40
C LEU A 83 -7.15 2.28 -2.25
N LYS A 84 -8.45 2.25 -1.97
CA LYS A 84 -9.49 2.96 -2.74
C LYS A 84 -9.55 2.54 -4.20
N MET A 85 -9.09 1.32 -4.50
CA MET A 85 -9.12 0.78 -5.86
C MET A 85 -10.55 0.46 -6.30
N ASP A 86 -10.87 0.83 -7.52
CA ASP A 86 -12.07 0.36 -8.22
C ASP A 86 -11.86 -1.02 -8.85
N ARG A 87 -12.91 -1.54 -9.49
CA ARG A 87 -12.87 -2.88 -10.08
C ARG A 87 -11.88 -2.99 -11.25
N GLY A 88 -11.82 -1.97 -12.11
CA GLY A 88 -10.90 -1.95 -13.25
C GLY A 88 -9.46 -1.87 -12.78
N GLU A 89 -9.18 -1.05 -11.77
CA GLU A 89 -7.84 -0.96 -11.17
C GLU A 89 -7.40 -2.28 -10.52
N ILE A 90 -8.33 -3.03 -9.92
CA ILE A 90 -8.05 -4.38 -9.40
C ILE A 90 -7.77 -5.36 -10.54
N ASP A 91 -8.52 -5.30 -11.64
CA ASP A 91 -8.30 -6.15 -12.82
C ASP A 91 -6.91 -5.87 -13.43
N ASP A 92 -6.55 -4.59 -13.59
CA ASP A 92 -5.24 -4.15 -14.08
C ASP A 92 -4.10 -4.56 -13.14
N LEU A 93 -4.29 -4.42 -11.82
CA LEU A 93 -3.33 -4.87 -10.81
C LEU A 93 -3.06 -6.38 -10.94
N VAL A 94 -4.12 -7.18 -11.06
CA VAL A 94 -3.98 -8.64 -11.16
C VAL A 94 -3.32 -9.03 -12.49
N ALA A 95 -3.63 -8.32 -13.58
CA ALA A 95 -2.98 -8.52 -14.87
C ALA A 95 -1.48 -8.21 -14.81
N ASP A 96 -1.09 -7.07 -14.23
CA ASP A 96 0.31 -6.68 -14.05
C ASP A 96 1.05 -7.67 -13.15
N ALA A 97 0.47 -8.05 -12.01
CA ALA A 97 1.06 -9.05 -11.11
C ALA A 97 1.22 -10.43 -11.78
N ALA A 98 0.23 -10.87 -12.56
CA ALA A 98 0.32 -12.11 -13.32
C ALA A 98 1.42 -12.06 -14.39
N ALA A 99 1.52 -10.95 -15.13
CA ALA A 99 2.56 -10.75 -16.13
C ALA A 99 3.96 -10.78 -15.50
N ARG A 100 4.15 -10.09 -14.36
CA ARG A 100 5.41 -10.11 -13.60
C ARG A 100 5.76 -11.49 -13.06
N ALA A 101 4.76 -12.31 -12.68
CA ALA A 101 4.96 -13.68 -12.25
C ALA A 101 5.22 -14.67 -13.41
N GLY A 102 5.10 -14.22 -14.67
CA GLY A 102 5.20 -15.07 -15.85
C GLY A 102 4.01 -16.01 -16.03
N LEU A 103 2.83 -15.63 -15.52
CA LEU A 103 1.60 -16.37 -15.69
C LEU A 103 0.90 -15.99 -16.99
N PRO A 104 0.20 -16.93 -17.66
CA PRO A 104 -0.53 -16.63 -18.88
C PRO A 104 -1.64 -15.58 -18.63
N PRO A 105 -1.99 -14.78 -19.65
CA PRO A 105 -3.09 -13.83 -19.54
C PRO A 105 -4.40 -14.56 -19.20
N ARG A 106 -5.24 -13.89 -18.42
CA ARG A 106 -6.50 -14.44 -17.91
C ARG A 106 -7.60 -14.37 -18.98
N GLY A 107 -8.63 -15.23 -18.86
CA GLY A 107 -9.95 -15.01 -19.45
C GLY A 107 -10.76 -13.90 -18.73
N PRO A 108 -11.92 -13.51 -19.25
CA PRO A 108 -12.51 -12.18 -19.04
C PRO A 108 -13.12 -11.88 -17.65
N ALA A 109 -13.20 -12.84 -16.72
CA ALA A 109 -13.91 -12.63 -15.44
C ALA A 109 -13.01 -12.92 -14.24
N LEU A 110 -12.60 -11.87 -13.51
CA LEU A 110 -11.96 -11.96 -12.18
C LEU A 110 -13.02 -12.29 -11.10
N PRO A 111 -12.74 -13.12 -10.08
CA PRO A 111 -13.59 -13.20 -8.89
C PRO A 111 -13.55 -11.90 -8.10
N ASP A 112 -14.42 -11.75 -7.10
CA ASP A 112 -14.28 -10.66 -6.15
C ASP A 112 -13.05 -10.88 -5.25
N LEU A 113 -12.17 -9.88 -5.15
CA LEU A 113 -10.90 -9.95 -4.43
C LEU A 113 -10.88 -8.82 -3.39
N PRO A 114 -11.21 -9.11 -2.13
CA PRO A 114 -11.41 -8.06 -1.12
C PRO A 114 -10.09 -7.44 -0.62
N ASP A 115 -9.00 -8.21 -0.60
CA ASP A 115 -7.73 -7.86 0.03
C ASP A 115 -6.51 -8.38 -0.76
N VAL A 116 -5.32 -7.94 -0.35
CA VAL A 116 -4.04 -8.35 -0.97
C VAL A 116 -3.84 -9.87 -0.88
N ALA A 117 -4.20 -10.50 0.24
CA ALA A 117 -4.09 -11.94 0.40
C ALA A 117 -4.95 -12.71 -0.61
N ALA A 118 -6.15 -12.21 -0.92
CA ALA A 118 -7.03 -12.79 -1.94
C ALA A 118 -6.39 -12.73 -3.33
N VAL A 119 -5.72 -11.63 -3.69
CA VAL A 119 -4.96 -11.52 -4.95
C VAL A 119 -3.84 -12.56 -5.02
N VAL A 120 -3.03 -12.65 -3.97
CA VAL A 120 -1.90 -13.60 -3.92
C VAL A 120 -2.40 -15.04 -4.00
N ARG A 121 -3.38 -15.43 -3.16
CA ARG A 121 -3.99 -16.77 -3.19
C ARG A 121 -4.58 -17.09 -4.56
N HIS A 122 -5.30 -16.14 -5.16
CA HIS A 122 -5.89 -16.32 -6.47
C HIS A 122 -4.83 -16.62 -7.54
N LEU A 123 -3.72 -15.89 -7.54
CA LEU A 123 -2.61 -16.12 -8.46
C LEU A 123 -1.84 -17.42 -8.16
N HIS A 124 -1.71 -17.84 -6.90
CA HIS A 124 -1.16 -19.16 -6.54
C HIS A 124 -2.02 -20.32 -7.05
N HIS A 125 -3.35 -20.22 -6.91
CA HIS A 125 -4.26 -21.22 -7.48
C HIS A 125 -4.07 -21.31 -9.01
N ARG A 126 -3.93 -20.17 -9.68
CA ARG A 126 -3.64 -20.14 -11.12
C ARG A 126 -2.27 -20.74 -11.47
N ALA A 127 -1.23 -20.44 -10.69
CA ALA A 127 0.11 -20.97 -10.91
C ALA A 127 0.20 -22.48 -10.71
N SER A 128 -0.58 -23.02 -9.78
CA SER A 128 -0.63 -24.46 -9.48
C SER A 128 -1.49 -25.28 -10.44
N GLY A 129 -2.23 -24.64 -11.36
CA GLY A 129 -3.07 -25.32 -12.35
C GLY A 129 -4.21 -26.15 -11.74
N LYS A 130 -4.48 -25.99 -10.43
CA LYS A 130 -5.61 -26.62 -9.76
C LYS A 130 -6.86 -25.75 -9.99
N PRO A 131 -8.00 -26.37 -10.37
CA PRO A 131 -9.26 -25.67 -10.57
C PRO A 131 -9.73 -24.96 -9.30
#